data_AF-K9RSK0-F1
#
_entry.id   AF-K9RSK0-F1
#
_cell.length_a   1.000
_cell.length_b   1.000
_cell.length_c   1.000
_cell.angle_alpha   90.00
_cell.angle_beta   90.00
_cell.angle_gamma   90.00
#
_symmetry.space_group_name_H-M   'P 1'
#
loop_
_entity.id
_entity.type
_entity.pdbx_description
1 polymer ?
#
loop_
_entity_poly.entity_id
_entity_poly.type
_entity_poly.pdbx_seq_one_letter_code
_entity_poly.pdbx_strand_id
1 'polypeptide(L)'
;MEWKTWPSVEFEQRQSLPPESGIYVLVDAADKVWYVGLSTNLCSRWEGRKHHRHDQLKRTNTRRQYQIYWKKVPTYQLKEKETEYIHQFQPFLNFTKVRNYTRPNLSANEEFTRVLKIITDKATNSPKYRSAVLGYYNQVEINENDQLNEAISIIIIIGYSDCKIIEKSYLKSQKRKGSLFRDSWCVNKSYCHKDKLAINPLKIYSFSLNQVLYEFVAFSSISNWLEINEDKLTLFDICNQPIFALRNPTDLQEALTKQQEVWDLFYAHFKRRRQLADEDYIAYRMSELKPIDQLSGV
;
A
#
# COMPACT_ATOMS: atom_id res chain seq x y z
N MET A 1 -25.72 -3.15 36.34
CA MET A 1 -24.53 -4.03 36.45
C MET A 1 -23.45 -3.27 37.20
N GLU A 2 -22.70 -3.93 38.09
CA GLU A 2 -21.72 -3.25 38.98
C GLU A 2 -20.70 -2.41 38.20
N TRP A 3 -20.21 -2.90 37.06
CA TRP A 3 -19.18 -2.21 36.27
C TRP A 3 -19.60 -0.83 35.73
N LYS A 4 -20.90 -0.53 35.64
CA LYS A 4 -21.38 0.78 35.15
C LYS A 4 -21.01 1.94 36.07
N THR A 5 -20.69 1.67 37.34
CA THR A 5 -20.26 2.69 38.30
C THR A 5 -18.74 2.83 38.38
N TRP A 6 -17.99 2.02 37.64
CA TRP A 6 -16.54 2.05 37.65
C TRP A 6 -16.02 3.22 36.79
N PRO A 7 -14.86 3.81 37.13
CA PRO A 7 -14.17 4.71 36.24
C PRO A 7 -13.94 4.07 34.86
N SER A 8 -14.05 4.88 33.80
CA SER A 8 -13.87 4.40 32.43
C SER A 8 -13.13 5.40 31.56
N VAL A 9 -12.55 4.87 30.48
CA VAL A 9 -11.91 5.65 29.42
C VAL A 9 -12.28 5.03 28.08
N GLU A 10 -12.28 5.82 27.02
CA GLU A 10 -12.40 5.29 25.66
C GLU A 10 -11.17 4.42 25.32
N PHE A 11 -11.35 3.42 24.46
CA PHE A 11 -10.25 2.54 24.06
C PHE A 11 -9.07 3.29 23.40
N GLU A 12 -9.37 4.34 22.63
CA GLU A 12 -8.40 5.27 22.08
C GLU A 12 -7.54 5.93 23.16
N GLN A 13 -8.17 6.25 24.30
CA GLN A 13 -7.59 6.96 25.44
C GLN A 13 -6.95 6.04 26.48
N ARG A 14 -6.89 4.72 26.27
CA ARG A 14 -6.35 3.73 27.23
C ARG A 14 -4.99 4.03 27.88
N GLN A 15 -4.21 4.98 27.33
CA GLN A 15 -2.99 5.49 27.96
C GLN A 15 -3.24 6.28 29.25
N SER A 16 -4.46 6.79 29.47
CA SER A 16 -4.87 7.50 30.69
C SER A 16 -5.28 6.57 31.84
N LEU A 17 -5.24 5.25 31.65
CA LEU A 17 -5.47 4.29 32.73
C LEU A 17 -4.43 4.48 33.85
N PRO A 18 -4.82 4.29 35.11
CA PRO A 18 -3.93 4.52 36.24
C PRO A 18 -2.82 3.46 36.32
N PRO A 19 -1.65 3.78 36.90
CA PRO A 19 -0.58 2.81 37.14
C PRO A 19 -0.87 1.92 38.38
N GLU A 20 -2.09 1.40 38.50
CA GLU A 20 -2.56 0.63 39.64
C GLU A 20 -2.89 -0.83 39.26
N SER A 21 -2.94 -1.70 40.27
CA SER A 21 -3.47 -3.06 40.12
C SER A 21 -4.99 -3.06 40.10
N GLY A 22 -5.59 -3.86 39.23
CA GLY A 22 -7.04 -3.89 39.09
C GLY A 22 -7.58 -4.87 38.08
N ILE A 23 -8.92 -4.93 38.05
CA ILE A 23 -9.69 -5.60 37.01
C ILE A 23 -10.18 -4.53 36.03
N TYR A 24 -10.22 -4.88 34.75
CA TYR A 24 -10.85 -4.06 33.71
C TYR A 24 -11.83 -4.89 32.89
N VAL A 25 -12.87 -4.23 32.40
CA VAL A 25 -13.83 -4.79 31.46
C VAL A 25 -13.92 -3.92 30.22
N LEU A 26 -13.97 -4.55 29.05
CA LEU A 26 -14.27 -3.88 27.79
C LEU A 26 -15.74 -4.03 27.46
N VAL A 27 -16.38 -2.90 27.20
CA VAL A 27 -17.80 -2.79 26.90
C VAL A 27 -17.94 -2.05 25.57
N ASP A 28 -18.86 -2.46 24.70
CA ASP A 28 -19.17 -1.72 23.48
C ASP A 28 -20.27 -0.66 23.68
N ALA A 29 -20.58 0.10 22.65
CA ALA A 29 -21.65 1.10 22.67
C ALA A 29 -23.06 0.53 22.94
N ALA A 30 -23.24 -0.80 22.91
CA ALA A 30 -24.50 -1.49 23.20
C ALA A 30 -24.52 -2.09 24.61
N ASP A 31 -23.65 -1.62 25.52
CA ASP A 31 -23.51 -2.10 26.90
C ASP A 31 -23.16 -3.59 27.03
N LYS A 32 -22.60 -4.20 25.98
CA LYS A 32 -22.19 -5.61 26.01
C LYS A 32 -20.75 -5.74 26.48
N VAL A 33 -20.52 -6.55 27.51
CA VAL A 33 -19.18 -6.90 27.99
C VAL A 33 -18.52 -7.88 27.03
N TRP A 34 -17.42 -7.48 26.41
CA TRP A 34 -16.66 -8.30 25.45
C TRP A 34 -15.49 -9.02 26.08
N TYR A 35 -14.85 -8.41 27.08
CA TYR A 35 -13.63 -8.94 27.68
C TYR A 35 -13.51 -8.48 29.12
N VAL A 36 -13.03 -9.37 29.99
CA VAL A 36 -12.61 -9.10 31.36
C VAL A 36 -11.13 -9.45 31.45
N GLY A 37 -10.33 -8.62 32.11
CA GLY A 37 -8.94 -8.94 32.37
C GLY A 37 -8.42 -8.35 33.66
N LEU A 38 -7.32 -8.90 34.16
CA LEU A 38 -6.56 -8.35 35.28
C LEU A 38 -5.23 -7.71 34.85
N SER A 39 -4.69 -6.85 35.73
CA SER A 39 -3.29 -6.41 35.66
C SER A 39 -2.77 -5.99 37.03
N THR A 40 -1.47 -6.16 37.27
CA THR A 40 -0.76 -5.52 38.40
C THR A 40 -0.50 -4.04 38.15
N ASN A 41 -0.56 -3.60 36.88
CA ASN A 41 -0.47 -2.20 36.46
C ASN A 41 -1.33 -2.00 35.20
N LEU A 42 -2.47 -1.33 35.33
CA LEU A 42 -3.43 -1.11 34.24
C LEU A 42 -2.81 -0.29 33.10
N CYS A 43 -2.13 0.82 33.42
CA CYS A 43 -1.41 1.65 32.45
C CYS A 43 -0.43 0.82 31.60
N SER A 44 0.50 0.10 32.24
CA SER A 44 1.53 -0.68 31.54
C SER A 44 0.96 -1.84 30.71
N ARG A 45 -0.18 -2.41 31.13
CA ARG A 45 -0.85 -3.49 30.37
C ARG A 45 -1.39 -3.00 29.03
N TRP A 46 -1.84 -1.75 28.99
CA TRP A 46 -2.47 -1.13 27.82
C TRP A 46 -1.54 -0.25 26.99
N GLU A 47 -0.30 -0.11 27.43
CA GLU A 47 0.76 0.59 26.72
C GLU A 47 1.12 -0.10 25.38
N GLY A 48 1.16 0.69 24.31
CA GLY A 48 1.55 0.21 22.98
C GLY A 48 0.68 -0.94 22.47
N ARG A 49 1.31 -2.10 22.25
CA ARG A 49 0.70 -3.37 21.82
C ARG A 49 0.90 -4.51 22.84
N LYS A 50 1.24 -4.20 24.09
CA LYS A 50 1.53 -5.21 25.14
C LYS A 50 0.29 -6.02 25.50
N HIS A 51 -0.91 -5.44 25.38
CA HIS A 51 -2.14 -6.18 25.57
C HIS A 51 -2.30 -7.23 24.46
N HIS A 52 -2.29 -8.51 24.83
CA HIS A 52 -2.37 -9.65 23.91
C HIS A 52 -3.56 -9.63 22.92
N ARG A 53 -4.67 -8.95 23.22
CA ARG A 53 -5.80 -8.76 22.29
C ARG A 53 -5.86 -7.38 21.62
N HIS A 54 -4.82 -6.55 21.77
CA HIS A 54 -4.82 -5.17 21.26
C HIS A 54 -5.19 -5.10 19.78
N ASP A 55 -4.56 -5.91 18.93
CA ASP A 55 -4.82 -5.91 17.48
C ASP A 55 -6.26 -6.35 17.12
N GLN A 56 -6.83 -7.30 17.87
CA GLN A 56 -8.21 -7.77 17.68
C GLN A 56 -9.21 -6.67 18.06
N LEU A 57 -8.98 -6.01 19.20
CA LEU A 57 -9.83 -4.95 19.72
C LEU A 57 -9.77 -3.72 18.82
N LYS A 58 -8.55 -3.25 18.46
CA LYS A 58 -8.34 -2.08 17.61
C LYS A 58 -9.08 -2.17 16.27
N ARG A 59 -9.12 -3.35 15.64
CA ARG A 59 -9.82 -3.54 14.35
C ARG A 59 -11.34 -3.45 14.45
N THR A 60 -11.89 -3.87 15.58
CA THR A 60 -13.35 -3.88 15.77
C THR A 60 -13.84 -2.60 16.44
N ASN A 61 -12.92 -1.76 16.95
CA ASN A 61 -13.26 -0.55 17.67
C ASN A 61 -13.97 0.51 16.81
N THR A 62 -13.63 0.63 15.53
CA THR A 62 -14.31 1.58 14.62
C THR A 62 -15.80 1.31 14.50
N ARG A 63 -16.23 0.05 14.72
CA ARG A 63 -17.65 -0.34 14.72
C ARG A 63 -18.25 -0.42 16.12
N ARG A 64 -17.48 -0.89 17.10
CA ARG A 64 -17.99 -1.22 18.45
C ARG A 64 -17.81 -0.10 19.47
N GLN A 65 -16.89 0.84 19.22
CA GLN A 65 -16.61 1.99 20.08
C GLN A 65 -16.43 1.56 21.54
N TYR A 66 -15.40 0.75 21.81
CA TYR A 66 -15.20 0.18 23.12
C TYR A 66 -14.83 1.23 24.16
N GLN A 67 -15.34 1.04 25.37
CA GLN A 67 -14.90 1.68 26.59
C GLN A 67 -14.24 0.65 27.52
N ILE A 68 -13.20 1.09 28.23
CA ILE A 68 -12.49 0.30 29.22
C ILE A 68 -12.90 0.81 30.60
N TYR A 69 -13.76 0.05 31.28
CA TYR A 69 -14.09 0.28 32.68
C TYR A 69 -13.08 -0.45 33.55
N TRP A 70 -12.72 0.11 34.70
CA TRP A 70 -11.72 -0.52 35.57
C TRP A 70 -11.98 -0.26 37.05
N LYS A 71 -11.54 -1.18 37.90
CA LYS A 71 -11.65 -1.09 39.35
C LYS A 71 -10.33 -1.53 39.98
N LYS A 72 -9.84 -0.73 40.93
CA LYS A 72 -8.66 -1.07 41.74
C LYS A 72 -8.95 -2.33 42.56
N VAL A 73 -8.05 -3.30 42.48
CA VAL A 73 -8.14 -4.57 43.22
C VAL A 73 -6.74 -4.94 43.70
N PRO A 74 -6.55 -5.27 45.00
CA PRO A 74 -5.25 -5.70 45.50
C PRO A 74 -4.70 -6.89 44.71
N THR A 75 -3.39 -6.92 44.51
CA THR A 75 -2.71 -7.93 43.67
C THR A 75 -3.04 -9.38 44.06
N TYR A 76 -3.19 -9.66 45.36
CA TYR A 76 -3.51 -10.98 45.88
C TYR A 76 -4.95 -11.46 45.57
N GLN A 77 -5.86 -10.56 45.21
CA GLN A 77 -7.26 -10.88 44.86
C GLN A 77 -7.52 -10.89 43.34
N LEU A 78 -6.57 -10.46 42.52
CA LEU A 78 -6.81 -10.23 41.09
C LEU A 78 -7.34 -11.48 40.37
N LYS A 79 -6.75 -12.64 40.62
CA LYS A 79 -7.13 -13.89 39.94
C LYS A 79 -8.54 -14.36 40.32
N GLU A 80 -8.87 -14.25 41.60
CA GLU A 80 -10.20 -14.58 42.12
C GLU A 80 -11.25 -13.65 41.49
N LYS A 81 -11.02 -12.33 41.55
CA LYS A 81 -11.94 -11.34 40.97
C LYS A 81 -12.08 -11.45 39.47
N GLU A 82 -11.01 -11.71 38.73
CA GLU A 82 -11.11 -11.97 37.28
C GLU A 82 -12.00 -13.18 37.00
N THR A 83 -11.82 -14.26 37.75
CA THR A 83 -12.63 -15.49 37.59
C THR A 83 -14.10 -15.22 37.90
N GLU A 84 -14.40 -14.52 38.99
CA GLU A 84 -15.74 -14.09 39.40
C GLU A 84 -16.42 -13.28 38.28
N TYR A 85 -15.76 -12.25 37.76
CA TYR A 85 -16.33 -11.38 36.72
C TYR A 85 -16.43 -12.05 35.35
N ILE A 86 -15.51 -12.95 34.98
CA ILE A 86 -15.66 -13.78 33.78
C ILE A 86 -16.90 -14.67 33.90
N HIS A 87 -17.10 -15.31 35.06
CA HIS A 87 -18.26 -16.14 35.31
C HIS A 87 -19.57 -15.33 35.30
N GLN A 88 -19.55 -14.15 35.93
CA GLN A 88 -20.73 -13.27 36.02
C GLN A 88 -21.14 -12.68 34.66
N PHE A 89 -20.18 -12.20 33.86
CA PHE A 89 -20.47 -11.46 32.63
C PHE A 89 -20.46 -12.34 31.37
N GLN A 90 -19.91 -13.55 31.44
CA GLN A 90 -19.73 -14.46 30.30
C GLN A 90 -19.16 -13.75 29.05
N PRO A 91 -18.05 -12.99 29.18
CA PRO A 91 -17.52 -12.17 28.09
C PRO A 91 -16.99 -13.03 26.94
N PHE A 92 -17.51 -12.81 25.73
CA PHE A 92 -17.21 -13.63 24.55
C PHE A 92 -15.70 -13.79 24.30
N LEU A 93 -14.90 -12.72 24.44
CA LEU A 93 -13.48 -12.79 24.10
C LEU A 93 -12.68 -13.65 25.07
N ASN A 94 -13.06 -13.77 26.35
CA ASN A 94 -12.33 -14.61 27.31
C ASN A 94 -12.35 -16.09 26.94
N PHE A 95 -13.39 -16.54 26.23
CA PHE A 95 -13.55 -17.94 25.80
C PHE A 95 -13.06 -18.21 24.37
N THR A 96 -12.46 -17.22 23.70
CA THR A 96 -11.92 -17.38 22.34
C THR A 96 -10.40 -17.41 22.35
N LYS A 97 -9.80 -18.24 21.49
CA LYS A 97 -8.36 -18.19 21.25
C LYS A 97 -7.97 -16.81 20.71
N VAL A 98 -6.89 -16.24 21.25
CA VAL A 98 -6.29 -15.02 20.72
C VAL A 98 -5.81 -15.33 19.30
N ARG A 99 -6.46 -14.75 18.29
CA ARG A 99 -6.02 -14.92 16.91
C ARG A 99 -4.77 -14.06 16.71
N ASN A 100 -3.60 -14.71 16.69
CA ASN A 100 -2.40 -14.11 16.12
C ASN A 100 -2.69 -13.88 14.65
N TYR A 101 -3.01 -12.64 14.30
CA TYR A 101 -3.25 -12.31 12.92
C TYR A 101 -1.92 -12.24 12.19
N THR A 102 -1.53 -13.36 11.62
CA THR A 102 -0.62 -13.37 10.50
C THR A 102 -1.40 -12.85 9.31
N ARG A 103 -0.96 -11.76 8.68
CA ARG A 103 -1.53 -11.39 7.37
C ARG A 103 -1.36 -12.61 6.47
N PRO A 104 -2.39 -13.03 5.73
CA PRO A 104 -2.22 -14.08 4.74
C PRO A 104 -1.05 -13.70 3.83
N ASN A 105 -0.22 -14.69 3.48
CA ASN A 105 0.83 -14.50 2.50
C ASN A 105 0.13 -14.23 1.16
N LEU A 106 0.16 -12.98 0.71
CA LEU A 106 -0.36 -12.62 -0.60
C LEU A 106 0.49 -13.34 -1.66
N SER A 107 -0.18 -13.92 -2.65
CA SER A 107 0.44 -14.32 -3.92
C SER A 107 0.89 -13.09 -4.71
N ALA A 108 1.72 -13.29 -5.73
CA ALA A 108 2.13 -12.21 -6.63
C ALA A 108 0.92 -11.54 -7.30
N ASN A 109 -0.04 -12.34 -7.79
CA ASN A 109 -1.29 -11.86 -8.39
C ASN A 109 -2.08 -10.96 -7.44
N GLU A 110 -2.27 -11.36 -6.17
CA GLU A 110 -3.03 -10.57 -5.21
C GLU A 110 -2.32 -9.26 -4.83
N GLU A 111 -0.99 -9.29 -4.69
CA GLU A 111 -0.22 -8.08 -4.43
C GLU A 111 -0.29 -7.10 -5.61
N PHE A 112 -0.16 -7.62 -6.83
CA PHE A 112 -0.24 -6.82 -8.05
C PHE A 112 -1.64 -6.21 -8.22
N THR A 113 -2.70 -7.03 -8.11
CA THR A 113 -4.10 -6.58 -8.15
C THR A 113 -4.36 -5.51 -7.10
N ARG A 114 -3.84 -5.69 -5.88
CA ARG A 114 -3.96 -4.68 -4.80
C ARG A 114 -3.31 -3.36 -5.19
N VAL A 115 -2.13 -3.39 -5.81
CA VAL A 115 -1.43 -2.17 -6.25
C VAL A 115 -2.19 -1.48 -7.37
N LEU A 116 -2.61 -2.22 -8.40
CA LEU A 116 -3.43 -1.70 -9.50
C LEU A 116 -4.72 -1.07 -8.98
N LYS A 117 -5.42 -1.74 -8.08
CA LYS A 117 -6.64 -1.20 -7.46
C LYS A 117 -6.36 0.13 -6.78
N ILE A 118 -5.30 0.25 -5.98
CA ILE A 118 -5.01 1.50 -5.25
C ILE A 118 -4.71 2.68 -6.20
N ILE A 119 -4.00 2.44 -7.30
CA ILE A 119 -3.66 3.50 -8.26
C ILE A 119 -4.81 3.81 -9.24
N THR A 120 -5.80 2.93 -9.36
CA THR A 120 -7.00 3.14 -10.20
C THR A 120 -8.24 3.57 -9.40
N ASP A 121 -8.25 3.38 -8.07
CA ASP A 121 -9.44 3.63 -7.24
C ASP A 121 -9.80 5.12 -7.20
N LYS A 122 -11.10 5.38 -7.37
CA LYS A 122 -11.73 6.69 -7.34
C LYS A 122 -12.10 7.02 -5.89
N ALA A 123 -11.08 7.24 -5.05
CA ALA A 123 -11.35 7.82 -3.74
C ALA A 123 -12.06 9.17 -3.92
N THR A 124 -13.02 9.49 -3.04
CA THR A 124 -14.03 10.56 -3.21
C THR A 124 -13.45 11.96 -3.44
N ASN A 125 -12.17 12.19 -3.15
CA ASN A 125 -11.43 13.44 -3.33
C ASN A 125 -10.17 13.28 -4.20
N SER A 126 -10.14 12.28 -5.08
CA SER A 126 -9.01 12.05 -5.98
C SER A 126 -9.40 12.36 -7.43
N PRO A 127 -8.41 12.71 -8.30
CA PRO A 127 -8.67 12.93 -9.72
C PRO A 127 -9.38 11.73 -10.34
N LYS A 128 -10.19 11.98 -11.37
CA LYS A 128 -10.97 10.92 -12.04
C LYS A 128 -10.04 9.84 -12.62
N TYR A 129 -8.88 10.27 -13.11
CA TYR A 129 -7.82 9.41 -13.62
C TYR A 129 -6.50 9.66 -12.89
N ARG A 130 -5.87 8.58 -12.44
CA ARG A 130 -4.63 8.63 -11.64
C ARG A 130 -3.52 7.79 -12.24
N SER A 131 -3.89 6.84 -13.10
CA SER A 131 -2.97 6.02 -13.85
C SER A 131 -3.59 5.63 -15.19
N ALA A 132 -2.73 5.27 -16.15
CA ALA A 132 -3.12 4.64 -17.40
C ALA A 132 -2.01 3.71 -17.88
N VAL A 133 -2.37 2.73 -18.71
CA VAL A 133 -1.41 1.98 -19.53
C VAL A 133 -1.04 2.86 -20.71
N LEU A 134 0.24 3.12 -20.87
CA LEU A 134 0.75 3.91 -22.01
C LEU A 134 0.85 3.05 -23.27
N GLY A 135 1.32 1.81 -23.12
CA GLY A 135 1.56 0.86 -24.21
C GLY A 135 2.46 -0.27 -23.75
N TYR A 136 2.91 -1.09 -24.70
CA TYR A 136 3.85 -2.18 -24.44
C TYR A 136 5.01 -2.18 -25.43
N TYR A 137 6.12 -2.81 -25.06
CA TYR A 137 7.25 -3.07 -25.94
C TYR A 137 7.84 -4.45 -25.66
N ASN A 138 8.56 -5.00 -26.63
CA ASN A 138 9.27 -6.27 -26.46
C ASN A 138 10.68 -5.97 -25.97
N GLN A 139 11.03 -6.47 -24.80
CA GLN A 139 12.37 -6.41 -24.26
C GLN A 139 13.12 -7.68 -24.69
N VAL A 140 14.24 -7.47 -25.38
CA VAL A 140 15.14 -8.54 -25.78
C VAL A 140 16.34 -8.53 -24.85
N GLU A 141 16.50 -9.58 -24.05
CA GLU A 141 17.69 -9.79 -23.23
C GLU A 141 18.44 -11.02 -23.71
N ILE A 142 19.76 -10.88 -23.89
CA ILE A 142 20.64 -12.03 -24.11
C ILE A 142 21.05 -12.51 -22.72
N ASN A 143 20.70 -13.76 -22.39
CA ASN A 143 21.09 -14.35 -21.12
C ASN A 143 22.56 -14.80 -21.11
N GLU A 144 23.04 -15.30 -19.98
CA GLU A 144 24.44 -15.76 -19.81
C GLU A 144 24.86 -16.89 -20.78
N ASN A 145 23.88 -17.56 -21.41
CA ASN A 145 24.10 -18.65 -22.36
C ASN A 145 23.94 -18.20 -23.82
N ASP A 146 23.99 -16.89 -24.10
CA ASP A 146 23.73 -16.28 -25.41
C ASP A 146 22.34 -16.60 -25.99
N GLN A 147 21.39 -17.04 -25.16
CA GLN A 147 20.01 -17.26 -25.61
C GLN A 147 19.20 -15.98 -25.47
N LEU A 148 18.40 -15.72 -26.50
CA LEU A 148 17.54 -14.56 -26.60
C LEU A 148 16.26 -14.80 -25.79
N ASN A 149 16.12 -14.09 -24.69
CA ASN A 149 14.92 -14.03 -23.88
C ASN A 149 14.10 -12.81 -24.30
N GLU A 150 12.92 -13.05 -24.86
CA GLU A 150 11.94 -12.00 -25.12
C GLU A 150 10.98 -11.91 -23.93
N ALA A 151 10.87 -10.73 -23.35
CA ALA A 151 9.87 -10.41 -22.33
C ALA A 151 8.98 -9.27 -22.82
N ILE A 152 7.70 -9.31 -22.45
CA ILE A 152 6.78 -8.22 -22.76
C ILE A 152 6.82 -7.22 -21.62
N SER A 153 7.10 -5.96 -21.92
CA SER A 153 7.11 -4.88 -20.95
C SER A 153 5.93 -3.95 -21.19
N ILE A 154 5.08 -3.76 -20.18
CA ILE A 154 3.94 -2.85 -20.20
C ILE A 154 4.27 -1.64 -19.34
N ILE A 155 4.15 -0.43 -19.90
CA ILE A 155 4.38 0.81 -19.16
C ILE A 155 3.04 1.30 -18.59
N ILE A 156 2.98 1.42 -17.27
CA ILE A 156 1.88 2.05 -16.54
C ILE A 156 2.35 3.41 -16.04
N ILE A 157 1.81 4.47 -16.63
CA ILE A 157 2.04 5.83 -16.17
C ILE A 157 1.15 6.13 -14.98
N ILE A 158 1.73 6.73 -13.93
CA ILE A 158 1.06 7.02 -12.67
C ILE A 158 1.26 8.47 -12.24
N GLY A 159 0.31 9.00 -11.48
CA GLY A 159 0.46 10.32 -10.87
C GLY A 159 1.65 10.35 -9.90
N TYR A 160 2.29 11.52 -9.78
CA TYR A 160 3.45 11.69 -8.89
C TYR A 160 3.13 11.37 -7.41
N SER A 161 1.89 11.64 -6.97
CA SER A 161 1.40 11.27 -5.64
C SER A 161 1.43 9.76 -5.38
N ASP A 162 1.33 8.96 -6.42
CA ASP A 162 1.25 7.49 -6.36
C ASP A 162 2.59 6.78 -6.39
N CYS A 163 3.67 7.49 -6.73
CA CYS A 163 5.03 6.95 -6.73
C CYS A 163 5.42 6.38 -5.36
N LYS A 164 5.04 7.08 -4.28
CA LYS A 164 5.27 6.63 -2.91
C LYS A 164 4.52 5.34 -2.57
N ILE A 165 3.41 5.04 -3.25
CA ILE A 165 2.66 3.80 -3.05
C ILE A 165 3.44 2.63 -3.66
N ILE A 166 3.91 2.80 -4.90
CA ILE A 166 4.75 1.80 -5.60
C ILE A 166 6.03 1.53 -4.83
N GLU A 167 6.78 2.57 -4.46
CA GLU A 167 8.00 2.43 -3.68
C GLU A 167 7.75 1.72 -2.33
N LYS A 168 6.67 2.09 -1.62
CA LYS A 168 6.30 1.41 -0.37
C LYS A 168 5.92 -0.05 -0.59
N SER A 169 5.33 -0.39 -1.74
CA SER A 169 5.00 -1.77 -2.10
C SER A 169 6.27 -2.58 -2.29
N TYR A 170 7.19 -2.08 -3.10
CA TYR A 170 8.53 -2.63 -3.29
C TYR A 170 9.27 -2.81 -1.96
N LEU A 171 9.41 -1.75 -1.14
CA LEU A 171 10.14 -1.84 0.12
C LEU A 171 9.50 -2.82 1.11
N LYS A 172 8.18 -3.02 1.03
CA LYS A 172 7.49 -4.03 1.85
C LYS A 172 7.74 -5.44 1.34
N SER A 173 7.81 -5.68 0.02
CA SER A 173 8.13 -7.00 -0.53
C SER A 173 9.54 -7.43 -0.10
N GLN A 174 10.50 -6.49 -0.14
CA GLN A 174 11.89 -6.78 0.25
C GLN A 174 12.07 -7.11 1.74
N LYS A 175 11.21 -6.58 2.61
CA LYS A 175 11.30 -6.79 4.07
C LYS A 175 10.63 -8.08 4.55
N ARG A 176 9.75 -8.70 3.75
CA ARG A 176 9.03 -9.92 4.15
C ARG A 176 9.89 -11.14 3.86
N LYS A 177 10.52 -11.71 4.90
CA LYS A 177 11.20 -13.02 4.80
C LYS A 177 10.21 -14.06 4.27
N GLY A 178 10.56 -14.76 3.20
CA GLY A 178 9.76 -15.83 2.62
C GLY A 178 8.49 -15.38 1.89
N SER A 179 8.34 -14.10 1.50
CA SER A 179 7.21 -13.73 0.67
C SER A 179 7.35 -14.31 -0.73
N LEU A 180 6.33 -15.03 -1.19
CA LEU A 180 6.25 -15.66 -2.52
C LEU A 180 6.38 -14.68 -3.71
N PHE A 181 6.33 -13.37 -3.45
CA PHE A 181 6.39 -12.32 -4.47
C PHE A 181 7.59 -11.38 -4.31
N ARG A 182 8.60 -11.77 -3.50
CA ARG A 182 9.82 -10.96 -3.35
C ARG A 182 10.51 -10.77 -4.70
N ASP A 183 10.57 -11.85 -5.48
CA ASP A 183 11.23 -11.91 -6.78
C ASP A 183 10.35 -11.32 -7.91
N SER A 184 9.07 -11.07 -7.62
CA SER A 184 8.17 -10.37 -8.54
C SER A 184 8.45 -8.87 -8.61
N TRP A 185 9.10 -8.26 -7.62
CA TRP A 185 9.45 -6.84 -7.69
C TRP A 185 10.93 -6.65 -8.01
N CYS A 186 11.24 -5.80 -8.97
CA CYS A 186 12.59 -5.32 -9.24
C CYS A 186 12.66 -3.79 -9.37
N VAL A 187 13.89 -3.26 -9.33
CA VAL A 187 14.16 -1.85 -9.59
C VAL A 187 15.24 -1.76 -10.66
N ASN A 188 14.85 -1.34 -11.84
CA ASN A 188 15.74 -1.14 -12.97
C ASN A 188 16.33 0.27 -12.94
N LYS A 189 17.58 0.40 -13.39
CA LYS A 189 18.24 1.69 -13.55
C LYS A 189 18.33 2.01 -15.03
N SER A 190 17.65 3.06 -15.47
CA SER A 190 17.73 3.53 -16.86
C SER A 190 18.56 4.79 -16.98
N TYR A 191 19.38 4.85 -18.02
CA TYR A 191 20.11 6.04 -18.44
C TYR A 191 19.49 6.69 -19.68
N CYS A 192 18.43 6.11 -20.26
CA CYS A 192 17.76 6.61 -21.46
C CYS A 192 18.74 6.91 -22.61
N HIS A 193 19.72 6.00 -22.81
CA HIS A 193 20.88 6.16 -23.72
C HIS A 193 21.79 7.37 -23.48
N LYS A 194 21.61 8.13 -22.40
CA LYS A 194 22.48 9.26 -22.08
C LYS A 194 23.76 8.81 -21.37
N ASP A 195 24.79 9.65 -21.40
CA ASP A 195 26.10 9.37 -20.80
C ASP A 195 26.00 9.16 -19.27
N LYS A 196 26.49 8.00 -18.81
CA LYS A 196 26.53 7.61 -17.39
C LYS A 196 27.41 8.51 -16.53
N LEU A 197 28.38 9.20 -17.12
CA LEU A 197 29.25 10.15 -16.41
C LEU A 197 28.58 11.50 -16.18
N ALA A 198 27.66 11.90 -17.06
CA ALA A 198 26.96 13.17 -17.01
C ALA A 198 25.67 13.12 -16.16
N ILE A 199 25.06 11.94 -16.04
CA ILE A 199 23.68 11.80 -15.60
C ILE A 199 23.49 10.71 -14.55
N ASN A 200 22.63 10.99 -13.58
CA ASN A 200 22.18 9.98 -12.62
C ASN A 200 21.07 9.13 -13.23
N PRO A 201 21.12 7.79 -13.10
CA PRO A 201 20.09 6.93 -13.66
C PRO A 201 18.74 7.16 -12.96
N LEU A 202 17.67 7.01 -13.72
CA LEU A 202 16.32 6.93 -13.18
C LEU A 202 16.07 5.52 -12.62
N LYS A 203 15.35 5.43 -11.50
CA LYS A 203 14.92 4.16 -10.92
C LYS A 203 13.51 3.85 -11.41
N ILE A 204 13.35 2.76 -12.15
CA ILE A 204 12.07 2.26 -12.60
C ILE A 204 11.68 1.09 -11.70
N TYR A 205 10.56 1.23 -10.99
CA TYR A 205 10.01 0.13 -10.21
C TYR A 205 9.19 -0.74 -11.14
N SER A 206 9.49 -2.03 -11.17
CA SER A 206 8.81 -2.97 -12.06
C SER A 206 8.30 -4.18 -11.30
N PHE A 207 7.16 -4.71 -11.76
CA PHE A 207 6.55 -5.93 -11.24
C PHE A 207 6.52 -7.00 -12.34
N SER A 208 7.11 -8.16 -12.10
CA SER A 208 7.06 -9.31 -13.00
C SER A 208 5.93 -10.24 -12.62
N LEU A 209 5.05 -10.54 -13.58
CA LEU A 209 3.93 -11.46 -13.41
C LEU A 209 3.63 -12.15 -14.74
N ASN A 210 3.57 -13.48 -14.73
CA ASN A 210 3.28 -14.31 -15.91
C ASN A 210 4.13 -13.95 -17.14
N GLN A 211 5.45 -13.76 -16.96
CA GLN A 211 6.40 -13.35 -18.01
C GLN A 211 6.19 -11.94 -18.59
N VAL A 212 5.30 -11.16 -18.00
CA VAL A 212 5.09 -9.75 -18.34
C VAL A 212 5.73 -8.88 -17.25
N LEU A 213 6.49 -7.88 -17.67
CA LEU A 213 7.10 -6.88 -16.81
C LEU A 213 6.27 -5.59 -16.83
N TYR A 214 5.70 -5.22 -15.70
CA TYR A 214 4.91 -4.00 -15.55
C TYR A 214 5.77 -2.90 -14.96
N GLU A 215 6.09 -1.88 -15.74
CA GLU A 215 6.92 -0.75 -15.35
C GLU A 215 6.05 0.41 -14.87
N PHE A 216 6.31 0.92 -13.67
CA PHE A 216 5.57 2.06 -13.12
C PHE A 216 6.41 3.33 -13.27
N VAL A 217 5.90 4.29 -14.06
CA VAL A 217 6.63 5.52 -14.41
C VAL A 217 5.79 6.74 -14.01
N ALA A 218 6.39 7.70 -13.33
CA ALA A 218 5.66 8.89 -12.91
C ALA A 218 5.37 9.80 -14.11
N PHE A 219 4.21 10.46 -14.12
CA PHE A 219 3.98 11.59 -15.00
C PHE A 219 3.23 12.69 -14.26
N SER A 220 3.91 13.83 -14.08
CA SER A 220 3.46 14.92 -13.20
C SER A 220 2.08 15.48 -13.55
N SER A 221 1.75 15.53 -14.84
CA SER A 221 0.50 16.10 -15.37
C SER A 221 -0.51 15.07 -15.83
N ILE A 222 -0.35 13.79 -15.46
CA ILE A 222 -1.15 12.70 -16.03
C ILE A 222 -2.65 12.87 -15.78
N SER A 223 -3.06 13.23 -14.57
CA SER A 223 -4.48 13.33 -14.22
C SER A 223 -5.20 14.36 -15.09
N ASN A 224 -4.65 15.57 -15.19
CA ASN A 224 -5.22 16.63 -16.02
C ASN A 224 -5.20 16.24 -17.51
N TRP A 225 -4.12 15.63 -17.98
CA TRP A 225 -4.02 15.20 -19.37
C TRP A 225 -5.08 14.14 -19.72
N LEU A 226 -5.25 13.12 -18.86
CA LEU A 226 -6.25 12.06 -19.06
C LEU A 226 -7.68 12.58 -19.00
N GLU A 227 -7.96 13.57 -18.13
CA GLU A 227 -9.29 14.20 -18.06
C GLU A 227 -9.63 14.98 -19.34
N ILE A 228 -8.66 15.69 -19.91
CA ILE A 228 -8.85 16.44 -21.16
C ILE A 228 -8.96 15.52 -22.38
N ASN A 229 -8.27 14.38 -22.37
CA ASN A 229 -8.16 13.45 -23.50
C ASN A 229 -8.91 12.13 -23.24
N GLU A 230 -10.06 12.17 -22.55
CA GLU A 230 -10.85 10.98 -22.23
C GLU A 230 -11.26 10.18 -23.48
N ASP A 231 -11.46 10.87 -24.61
CA ASP A 231 -11.79 10.29 -25.91
C ASP A 231 -10.67 9.41 -26.50
N LYS A 232 -9.42 9.61 -26.06
CA LYS A 232 -8.24 8.84 -26.46
C LYS A 232 -8.00 7.62 -25.59
N LEU A 233 -8.86 7.37 -24.61
CA LEU A 233 -8.74 6.24 -23.69
C LEU A 233 -9.59 5.05 -24.13
N THR A 234 -9.15 3.87 -23.71
CA THR A 234 -9.91 2.62 -23.74
C THR A 234 -9.77 1.91 -22.40
N LEU A 235 -10.68 1.00 -22.07
CA LEU A 235 -10.51 0.12 -20.91
C LEU A 235 -9.66 -1.09 -21.32
N PHE A 236 -8.75 -1.47 -20.44
CA PHE A 236 -7.90 -2.63 -20.57
C PHE A 236 -7.90 -3.39 -19.23
N ASP A 237 -8.09 -4.70 -19.28
CA ASP A 237 -8.13 -5.53 -18.07
C ASP A 237 -6.76 -6.14 -17.80
N ILE A 238 -6.21 -5.86 -16.62
CA ILE A 238 -4.99 -6.49 -16.13
C ILE A 238 -5.35 -7.30 -14.88
N CYS A 239 -5.25 -8.62 -14.96
CA CYS A 239 -5.57 -9.52 -13.84
C CYS A 239 -6.98 -9.29 -13.25
N ASN A 240 -7.99 -9.11 -14.10
CA ASN A 240 -9.37 -8.75 -13.71
C ASN A 240 -9.50 -7.39 -12.99
N GLN A 241 -8.51 -6.51 -13.14
CA GLN A 241 -8.57 -5.13 -12.67
C GLN A 241 -8.63 -4.20 -13.90
N PRO A 242 -9.77 -3.57 -14.18
CA PRO A 242 -9.88 -2.63 -15.29
C PRO A 242 -9.03 -1.40 -15.01
N ILE A 243 -8.23 -1.01 -15.99
CA ILE A 243 -7.39 0.19 -16.02
C ILE A 243 -7.59 0.90 -17.36
N PHE A 244 -7.51 2.23 -17.37
CA PHE A 244 -7.52 2.97 -18.63
C PHE A 244 -6.20 2.76 -19.37
N ALA A 245 -6.27 2.68 -20.69
CA ALA A 245 -5.12 2.62 -21.58
C ALA A 245 -5.24 3.68 -22.67
N LEU A 246 -4.11 4.22 -23.13
CA LEU A 246 -4.08 5.06 -24.31
C LEU A 246 -4.31 4.19 -25.55
N ARG A 247 -5.16 4.66 -26.46
CA ARG A 247 -5.36 4.00 -27.77
C ARG A 247 -4.09 4.09 -28.62
N ASN A 248 -3.37 5.20 -28.54
CA ASN A 248 -2.09 5.37 -29.21
C ASN A 248 -1.06 5.98 -28.24
N PRO A 249 0.08 5.31 -27.96
CA PRO A 249 1.11 5.86 -27.07
C PRO A 249 1.59 7.26 -27.49
N THR A 250 1.64 7.54 -28.80
CA THR A 250 2.13 8.82 -29.33
C THR A 250 1.22 10.00 -29.03
N ASP A 251 -0.02 9.78 -28.59
CA ASP A 251 -0.93 10.85 -28.16
C ASP A 251 -0.34 11.68 -27.01
N LEU A 252 0.54 11.08 -26.20
CA LEU A 252 1.21 11.76 -25.09
C LEU A 252 2.39 12.65 -25.51
N GLN A 253 2.85 12.56 -26.77
CA GLN A 253 4.09 13.19 -27.24
C GLN A 253 4.09 14.71 -27.04
N GLU A 254 2.99 15.39 -27.39
CA GLU A 254 2.89 16.85 -27.24
C GLU A 254 3.03 17.29 -25.79
N ALA A 255 2.43 16.54 -24.86
CA ALA A 255 2.51 16.82 -23.43
C ALA A 255 3.92 16.61 -22.88
N LEU A 256 4.62 15.58 -23.35
CA LEU A 256 6.01 15.32 -22.98
C LEU A 256 6.93 16.44 -23.49
N THR A 257 6.77 16.89 -24.73
CA THR A 257 7.57 18.00 -25.28
C THR A 257 7.42 19.27 -24.47
N LYS A 258 6.18 19.66 -24.12
CA LYS A 258 5.92 20.85 -23.28
C LYS A 258 6.57 20.73 -21.89
N GLN A 259 6.53 19.56 -21.27
CA GLN A 259 7.17 19.32 -19.98
C GLN A 259 8.70 19.36 -20.08
N GLN A 260 9.26 18.81 -21.16
CA GLN A 260 10.71 18.79 -21.40
C GLN A 260 11.30 20.20 -21.47
N GLU A 261 10.62 21.13 -22.15
CA GLU A 261 11.04 22.54 -22.24
C GLU A 261 11.09 23.22 -20.86
N VAL A 262 10.10 22.96 -20.00
CA VAL A 262 10.06 23.49 -18.63
C VAL A 262 11.23 22.95 -17.80
N TRP A 263 11.54 21.66 -17.92
CA TRP A 263 12.66 21.04 -17.21
C TRP A 263 14.01 21.55 -17.68
N ASP A 264 14.21 21.71 -19.00
CA ASP A 264 15.48 22.21 -19.53
C ASP A 264 15.78 23.64 -19.05
N LEU A 265 14.76 24.49 -18.96
CA LEU A 265 14.87 25.82 -18.34
C LEU A 265 15.24 25.74 -16.85
N PHE A 266 14.61 24.83 -16.10
CA PHE A 266 14.91 24.64 -14.68
C PHE A 266 16.34 24.15 -14.44
N TYR A 267 16.81 23.17 -15.21
CA TYR A 267 18.13 22.56 -15.03
C TYR A 267 19.29 23.40 -15.54
N ALA A 268 19.09 24.26 -16.54
CA ALA A 268 20.11 25.21 -17.00
C ALA A 268 20.66 26.09 -15.86
N HIS A 269 19.88 26.28 -14.79
CA HIS A 269 20.27 27.08 -13.62
C HIS A 269 21.17 26.34 -12.60
N PHE A 270 21.18 25.01 -12.58
CA PHE A 270 21.89 24.23 -11.56
C PHE A 270 23.10 23.51 -12.16
N LYS A 271 24.33 23.94 -11.83
CA LYS A 271 25.61 23.31 -12.21
C LYS A 271 25.86 21.93 -11.56
N ARG A 272 24.86 21.06 -11.52
CA ARG A 272 24.94 19.69 -10.99
C ARG A 272 24.69 18.70 -12.12
N ARG A 273 25.15 17.44 -11.93
CA ARG A 273 24.75 16.33 -12.82
C ARG A 273 23.23 16.32 -12.97
N ARG A 274 22.74 16.31 -14.20
CA ARG A 274 21.30 16.28 -14.49
C ARG A 274 20.73 14.97 -13.95
N GLN A 275 19.67 15.07 -13.17
CA GLN A 275 18.86 13.93 -12.77
C GLN A 275 17.89 13.64 -13.93
N LEU A 276 17.80 12.40 -14.41
CA LEU A 276 16.74 12.03 -15.36
C LEU A 276 15.38 12.20 -14.69
N ALA A 277 14.45 12.83 -15.40
CA ALA A 277 13.05 12.86 -15.05
C ALA A 277 12.35 11.59 -15.54
N ASP A 278 11.21 11.25 -14.97
CA ASP A 278 10.39 10.13 -15.46
C ASP A 278 9.91 10.38 -16.90
N GLU A 279 9.64 11.63 -17.26
CA GLU A 279 9.31 12.06 -18.62
C GLU A 279 10.43 11.74 -19.64
N ASP A 280 11.70 11.83 -19.24
CA ASP A 280 12.83 11.45 -20.11
C ASP A 280 12.76 9.96 -20.47
N TYR A 281 12.32 9.10 -19.54
CA TYR A 281 12.17 7.66 -19.76
C TYR A 281 10.98 7.33 -20.65
N ILE A 282 9.86 8.03 -20.46
CA ILE A 282 8.68 7.89 -21.33
C ILE A 282 9.04 8.27 -22.77
N ALA A 283 9.69 9.43 -22.97
CA ALA A 283 10.13 9.88 -24.29
C ALA A 283 11.12 8.90 -24.94
N TYR A 284 12.07 8.37 -24.14
CA TYR A 284 13.01 7.34 -24.59
C TYR A 284 12.31 6.08 -25.11
N ARG A 285 11.28 5.60 -24.41
CA ARG A 285 10.54 4.39 -24.81
C ARG A 285 9.53 4.62 -25.93
N MET A 286 9.15 5.87 -26.22
CA MET A 286 8.03 6.18 -27.11
C MET A 286 8.14 5.53 -28.50
N SER A 287 9.33 5.48 -29.09
CA SER A 287 9.56 4.85 -30.40
C SER A 287 9.42 3.34 -30.41
N GLU A 288 9.50 2.69 -29.25
CA GLU A 288 9.39 1.23 -29.10
C GLU A 288 7.97 0.79 -28.71
N LEU A 289 7.15 1.73 -28.23
CA LEU A 289 5.83 1.45 -27.70
C LEU A 289 4.82 1.14 -28.80
N LYS A 290 4.06 0.08 -28.56
CA LYS A 290 2.93 -0.36 -29.37
C LYS A 290 1.62 -0.13 -28.58
N PRO A 291 0.52 0.20 -29.29
CA PRO A 291 -0.83 0.24 -28.72
C PRO A 291 -1.20 -1.05 -27.99
N ILE A 292 -1.83 -0.97 -26.82
CA ILE A 292 -2.09 -2.15 -25.98
C ILE A 292 -3.09 -3.14 -26.61
N ASP A 293 -3.95 -2.69 -27.51
CA ASP A 293 -4.90 -3.52 -28.25
C ASP A 293 -4.23 -4.46 -29.26
N GLN A 294 -2.97 -4.21 -29.61
CA GLN A 294 -2.15 -5.10 -30.44
C GLN A 294 -1.50 -6.23 -29.63
N LEU A 295 -1.61 -6.20 -28.30
CA LEU A 295 -1.05 -7.21 -27.42
C LEU A 295 -1.96 -8.46 -27.41
N SER A 296 -1.59 -9.47 -28.19
CA SER A 296 -2.29 -10.76 -28.20
C SER A 296 -1.83 -11.65 -27.04
N GLY A 297 -2.76 -12.12 -26.21
CA GLY A 297 -2.52 -13.26 -25.31
C GLY A 297 -2.02 -12.94 -23.89
N VAL A 298 -2.36 -11.78 -23.34
CA VAL A 298 -2.12 -11.42 -21.92
C VAL A 298 -3.40 -11.50 -21.09
#